data_AF-A0A822YQ80-F1
#
_entry.id   AF-A0A822YQ80-F1
#
_cell.length_a   1.000
_cell.length_b   1.000
_cell.length_c   1.000
_cell.angle_alpha   90.00
_cell.angle_beta   90.00
_cell.angle_gamma   90.00
#
_symmetry.space_group_name_H-M   'P 1'
#
loop_
_entity.id
_entity.type
_entity.pdbx_description
1 polymer ?
#
loop_
_entity_poly.entity_id
_entity_poly.type
_entity_poly.pdbx_seq_one_letter_code
_entity_poly.pdbx_strand_id
1 'polypeptide(L)'
;MTKKLPSDSVINLDHGGPKIIEPYWQKMGDKCTAVISVWQSLSYFSDITNLCWFLEPELAEEIRRLHHLVANTKPEGRYIVVGTGSTQLFQAALYALSSPDSVEPINVVSAVPYYSSYPAVTNFLKSGFYRWAGDAYTYKGDQPYIELVTSPNNPDGFIRETVVNRSRGKLIHDLAYYWPQYTPITTPQIMISCYSPSPKALVMLGHRQISCWVTQLIHDLMLFSRPCLMVVEKTSLTMEEASWTRDGSV
;
A
#
# COMPACT_ATOMS: atom_id res chain seq x y z
N MET A 1 -28.89 1.77 28.16
CA MET A 1 -28.66 0.57 29.01
C MET A 1 -27.20 0.18 28.88
N THR A 2 -26.38 0.34 29.93
CA THR A 2 -25.03 -0.21 29.97
C THR A 2 -25.12 -1.72 30.15
N LYS A 3 -24.85 -2.47 29.09
CA LYS A 3 -24.79 -3.94 29.13
C LYS A 3 -23.67 -4.35 30.08
N LYS A 4 -24.01 -4.97 31.22
CA LYS A 4 -23.02 -5.46 32.18
C LYS A 4 -22.35 -6.69 31.58
N LEU A 5 -21.05 -6.59 31.28
CA LEU A 5 -20.30 -7.69 30.71
C LEU A 5 -19.94 -8.72 31.80
N PRO A 6 -19.93 -10.02 31.49
CA PRO A 6 -19.38 -11.05 32.37
C PRO A 6 -17.94 -10.75 32.79
N SER A 7 -17.53 -11.19 33.99
CA SER A 7 -16.18 -10.94 34.53
C SER A 7 -15.07 -11.67 33.77
N ASP A 8 -15.41 -12.72 33.03
CA ASP A 8 -14.54 -13.50 32.15
C ASP A 8 -14.52 -12.98 30.70
N SER A 9 -15.12 -11.81 30.45
CA SER A 9 -15.10 -11.20 29.12
C SER A 9 -13.68 -10.82 28.71
N VAL A 10 -13.27 -11.27 27.53
CA VAL A 10 -11.96 -10.94 26.95
C VAL A 10 -12.03 -9.61 26.22
N ILE A 11 -11.17 -8.67 26.61
CA ILE A 11 -10.94 -7.42 25.85
C ILE A 11 -9.82 -7.70 24.86
N ASN A 12 -10.17 -7.89 23.58
CA ASN A 12 -9.21 -8.12 22.52
C ASN A 12 -8.72 -6.78 21.93
N LEU A 13 -7.47 -6.41 22.24
CA LEU A 13 -6.75 -5.27 21.68
C LEU A 13 -5.59 -5.68 20.77
N ASP A 14 -5.50 -6.97 20.41
CA ASP A 14 -4.43 -7.50 19.54
C ASP A 14 -4.57 -6.96 18.11
N HIS A 15 -5.80 -6.95 17.59
CA HIS A 15 -6.08 -6.46 16.26
C HIS A 15 -6.31 -4.95 16.25
N GLY A 16 -5.59 -4.22 15.38
CA GLY A 16 -5.80 -2.80 15.12
C GLY A 16 -7.07 -2.50 14.32
N GLY A 17 -8.22 -3.01 14.78
CA GLY A 17 -9.54 -2.81 14.18
C GLY A 17 -10.02 -1.37 14.38
N PRO A 18 -10.46 -0.65 13.33
CA PRO A 18 -10.68 0.80 13.41
C PRO A 18 -12.05 1.18 14.00
N LYS A 19 -12.67 0.37 14.87
CA LYS A 19 -14.05 0.60 15.37
C LYS A 19 -14.26 1.97 16.02
N ILE A 20 -13.20 2.62 16.50
CA ILE A 20 -13.26 3.95 17.10
C ILE A 20 -13.90 5.02 16.20
N ILE A 21 -13.86 4.86 14.88
CA ILE A 21 -14.46 5.83 13.93
C ILE A 21 -15.91 5.56 13.58
N GLU A 22 -16.46 4.41 13.97
CA GLU A 22 -17.83 4.01 13.61
C GLU A 22 -18.86 5.09 13.97
N PRO A 23 -18.81 5.73 15.16
CA PRO A 23 -19.75 6.80 15.51
C PRO A 23 -19.64 8.04 14.63
N TYR A 24 -18.47 8.33 14.04
CA TYR A 24 -18.32 9.45 13.10
C TYR A 24 -19.13 9.18 11.83
N TRP A 25 -18.99 7.99 11.25
CA TRP A 25 -19.71 7.63 10.02
C TRP A 25 -21.21 7.49 10.24
N GLN A 26 -21.64 6.96 11.39
CA GLN A 26 -23.06 6.93 11.75
C GLN A 26 -23.69 8.34 11.78
N LYS A 27 -22.94 9.35 12.24
CA LYS A 27 -23.41 10.75 12.26
C LYS A 27 -23.46 11.40 10.88
N MET A 28 -22.74 10.86 9.89
CA MET A 28 -22.79 11.39 8.51
C MET A 28 -24.14 11.10 7.84
N GLY A 29 -24.87 10.09 8.32
CA GLY A 29 -26.19 9.71 7.80
C GLY A 29 -26.13 9.45 6.30
N ASP A 30 -27.13 9.94 5.57
CA ASP A 30 -27.30 9.68 4.14
C ASP A 30 -26.25 10.36 3.24
N LYS A 31 -25.44 11.28 3.78
CA LYS A 31 -24.39 12.00 3.02
C LYS A 31 -23.33 11.06 2.44
N CYS A 32 -23.17 9.89 3.05
CA CYS A 32 -22.21 8.89 2.60
C CYS A 32 -22.89 7.63 2.05
N THR A 33 -24.20 7.66 1.80
CA THR A 33 -24.90 6.53 1.17
C THR A 33 -24.40 6.33 -0.26
N ALA A 34 -23.92 5.14 -0.56
CA ALA A 34 -23.55 4.73 -1.92
C ALA A 34 -24.68 3.89 -2.54
N VAL A 35 -25.12 4.26 -3.74
CA VAL A 35 -26.09 3.49 -4.53
C VAL A 35 -25.38 2.98 -5.77
N ILE A 36 -25.33 1.66 -5.91
CA ILE A 36 -24.65 1.00 -7.02
C ILE A 36 -25.71 0.34 -7.89
N SER A 37 -25.77 0.72 -9.15
CA SER A 37 -26.73 0.13 -10.09
C SER A 37 -26.26 -1.26 -10.55
N VAL A 38 -27.18 -2.16 -10.87
CA VAL A 38 -26.84 -3.56 -11.24
C VAL A 38 -25.97 -3.69 -12.49
N TRP A 39 -25.97 -2.68 -13.36
CA TRP A 39 -25.15 -2.64 -14.58
C TRP A 39 -23.87 -1.80 -14.40
N GLN A 40 -23.68 -1.18 -13.24
CA GLN A 40 -22.51 -0.37 -12.96
C GLN A 40 -21.27 -1.26 -12.86
N SER A 41 -20.17 -0.85 -13.50
CA SER A 41 -18.86 -1.51 -13.40
C SER A 41 -18.83 -2.98 -13.86
N LEU A 42 -19.64 -3.36 -14.86
CA LEU A 42 -19.58 -4.70 -15.48
C LEU A 42 -18.34 -4.91 -16.37
N SER A 43 -17.71 -3.83 -16.82
CA SER A 43 -16.46 -3.89 -17.60
C SER A 43 -15.28 -4.30 -16.72
N TYR A 44 -14.35 -5.08 -17.28
CA TYR A 44 -13.05 -5.31 -16.64
C TYR A 44 -12.20 -4.03 -16.57
N PHE A 45 -12.40 -3.10 -17.51
CA PHE A 45 -11.61 -1.88 -17.62
C PHE A 45 -12.35 -0.69 -17.02
N SER A 46 -11.65 0.07 -16.18
CA SER A 46 -12.08 1.37 -15.65
C SER A 46 -11.56 2.50 -16.54
N ASP A 47 -10.26 2.48 -16.87
CA ASP A 47 -9.61 3.48 -17.72
C ASP A 47 -8.40 2.87 -18.45
N ILE A 48 -8.57 2.49 -19.71
CA ILE A 48 -7.51 1.89 -20.53
C ILE A 48 -6.33 2.83 -20.82
N THR A 49 -6.47 4.12 -20.56
CA THR A 49 -5.39 5.10 -20.76
C THR A 49 -4.48 5.20 -19.54
N ASN A 50 -4.91 4.67 -18.40
CA ASN A 50 -4.15 4.65 -17.16
C ASN A 50 -3.26 3.40 -17.08
N LEU A 51 -2.08 3.55 -16.48
CA LEU A 51 -1.19 2.43 -16.18
C LEU A 51 -1.93 1.34 -15.37
N CYS A 52 -2.64 1.79 -14.33
CA CYS A 52 -3.51 0.94 -13.55
C CYS A 52 -4.90 0.98 -14.19
N TRP A 53 -5.11 0.22 -15.26
CA TRP A 53 -6.35 0.30 -16.08
C TRP A 53 -7.63 -0.11 -15.36
N PHE A 54 -7.51 -0.73 -14.18
CA PHE A 54 -8.60 -1.08 -13.26
C PHE A 54 -8.74 -0.10 -12.09
N LEU A 55 -8.08 1.06 -12.13
CA LEU A 55 -8.32 2.17 -11.20
C LEU A 55 -9.45 3.05 -11.74
N GLU A 56 -10.52 3.18 -10.95
CA GLU A 56 -11.61 4.12 -11.24
C GLU A 56 -11.10 5.57 -11.29
N PRO A 57 -11.39 6.33 -12.36
CA PRO A 57 -10.93 7.72 -12.51
C PRO A 57 -11.34 8.63 -11.36
N GLU A 58 -12.61 8.58 -10.94
CA GLU A 58 -13.13 9.39 -9.83
C GLU A 58 -12.39 9.09 -8.51
N LEU A 59 -12.07 7.81 -8.26
CA LEU A 59 -11.27 7.43 -7.10
C LEU A 59 -9.85 8.01 -7.19
N ALA A 60 -9.23 7.98 -8.38
CA ALA A 60 -7.91 8.56 -8.59
C ALA A 60 -7.89 10.07 -8.33
N GLU A 61 -8.93 10.79 -8.74
CA GLU A 61 -9.08 12.22 -8.50
C GLU A 61 -9.27 12.53 -7.01
N GLU A 62 -10.17 11.83 -6.33
CA GLU A 62 -10.44 12.03 -4.91
C GLU A 62 -9.24 11.71 -4.03
N ILE A 63 -8.45 10.69 -4.40
CA ILE A 63 -7.19 10.38 -3.73
C ILE A 63 -6.19 11.54 -3.85
N ARG A 64 -6.01 12.08 -5.06
CA ARG A 64 -5.11 13.23 -5.26
C ARG A 64 -5.59 14.44 -4.48
N ARG A 65 -6.89 14.74 -4.55
CA ARG A 65 -7.54 15.83 -3.82
C ARG A 65 -7.33 15.70 -2.32
N LEU A 66 -7.57 14.51 -1.76
CA LEU A 66 -7.40 14.23 -0.34
C LEU A 66 -5.95 14.45 0.11
N HIS A 67 -4.98 13.92 -0.63
CA HIS A 67 -3.56 14.07 -0.30
C HIS A 67 -3.06 15.51 -0.46
N HIS A 68 -3.59 16.25 -1.42
CA HIS A 68 -3.33 17.68 -1.57
C HIS A 68 -3.88 18.47 -0.38
N LEU A 69 -5.13 18.20 0.04
CA LEU A 69 -5.78 18.88 1.16
C LEU A 69 -5.12 18.59 2.51
N VAL A 70 -4.74 17.35 2.76
CA VAL A 70 -4.07 16.94 4.01
C VAL A 70 -2.58 17.30 4.00
N ALA A 71 -2.01 17.52 2.81
CA ALA A 71 -0.59 17.85 2.62
C ALA A 71 0.38 16.81 3.21
N ASN A 72 -0.04 15.55 3.33
CA ASN A 72 0.78 14.47 3.88
C ASN A 72 1.68 13.78 2.84
N THR A 73 1.37 13.92 1.55
CA THR A 73 2.20 13.41 0.44
C THR A 73 2.06 14.29 -0.79
N LYS A 74 3.02 14.16 -1.70
CA LYS A 74 3.01 14.80 -3.03
C LYS A 74 2.57 13.75 -4.05
N PRO A 75 1.36 13.80 -4.61
CA PRO A 75 0.93 12.85 -5.65
C PRO A 75 1.37 13.25 -7.07
N GLU A 76 1.86 14.47 -7.29
CA GLU A 76 2.22 14.99 -8.61
C GLU A 76 3.40 14.22 -9.22
N GLY A 77 3.38 14.03 -10.53
CA GLY A 77 4.41 13.26 -11.23
C GLY A 77 4.38 11.75 -10.95
N ARG A 78 3.32 11.24 -10.31
CA ARG A 78 3.19 9.84 -9.94
C ARG A 78 1.89 9.20 -10.48
N TYR A 79 1.98 7.96 -10.95
CA TYR A 79 0.91 6.99 -11.12
C TYR A 79 0.27 6.62 -9.80
N ILE A 80 -0.92 6.06 -9.88
CA ILE A 80 -1.66 5.49 -8.75
C ILE A 80 -2.03 4.07 -9.16
N VAL A 81 -1.78 3.11 -8.29
CA VAL A 81 -2.09 1.68 -8.44
C VAL A 81 -2.98 1.29 -7.27
N VAL A 82 -4.14 0.70 -7.54
CA VAL A 82 -5.02 0.18 -6.48
C VAL A 82 -4.74 -1.29 -6.24
N GLY A 83 -4.98 -1.75 -5.03
CA GLY A 83 -4.94 -3.18 -4.71
C GLY A 83 -5.94 -3.53 -3.61
N THR A 84 -6.21 -4.82 -3.42
CA THR A 84 -7.00 -5.40 -2.33
C THR A 84 -6.23 -5.40 -1.01
N GLY A 85 -5.58 -4.28 -0.71
CA GLY A 85 -4.99 -3.99 0.58
C GLY A 85 -3.54 -3.66 0.51
N SER A 86 -3.05 -3.01 1.56
CA SER A 86 -1.64 -2.67 1.65
C SER A 86 -0.85 -3.97 1.69
N THR A 87 -1.41 -5.05 2.23
CA THR A 87 -0.83 -6.38 2.10
C THR A 87 -0.61 -6.83 0.64
N GLN A 88 -1.59 -6.66 -0.25
CA GLN A 88 -1.41 -7.04 -1.66
C GLN A 88 -0.38 -6.14 -2.34
N LEU A 89 -0.48 -4.84 -2.11
CA LEU A 89 0.43 -3.84 -2.64
C LEU A 89 1.86 -4.05 -2.15
N PHE A 90 2.04 -4.51 -0.91
CA PHE A 90 3.33 -4.83 -0.33
C PHE A 90 3.99 -5.96 -1.11
N GLN A 91 3.25 -7.03 -1.36
CA GLN A 91 3.73 -8.16 -2.14
C GLN A 91 4.03 -7.77 -3.60
N ALA A 92 3.15 -6.97 -4.22
CA ALA A 92 3.39 -6.42 -5.54
C ALA A 92 4.68 -5.57 -5.55
N ALA A 93 4.96 -4.85 -4.46
CA ALA A 93 6.15 -4.04 -4.35
C ALA A 93 7.43 -4.81 -4.15
N LEU A 94 7.42 -5.84 -3.31
CA LEU A 94 8.53 -6.76 -3.22
C LEU A 94 8.85 -7.38 -4.58
N TYR A 95 7.83 -7.82 -5.31
CA TYR A 95 7.99 -8.40 -6.64
C TYR A 95 8.58 -7.41 -7.64
N ALA A 96 7.98 -6.23 -7.79
CA ALA A 96 8.42 -5.22 -8.77
C ALA A 96 9.81 -4.64 -8.47
N LEU A 97 10.22 -4.59 -7.19
CA LEU A 97 11.54 -4.15 -6.79
C LEU A 97 12.59 -5.27 -6.83
N SER A 98 12.18 -6.52 -7.02
CA SER A 98 13.10 -7.63 -7.23
C SER A 98 13.53 -7.72 -8.70
N SER A 99 14.68 -8.34 -8.96
CA SER A 99 15.15 -8.61 -10.33
C SER A 99 14.91 -10.09 -10.66
N PRO A 100 14.21 -10.40 -11.77
CA PRO A 100 13.99 -11.79 -12.18
C PRO A 100 15.30 -12.50 -12.59
N ASP A 101 16.30 -11.73 -13.01
CA ASP A 101 17.60 -12.23 -13.47
C ASP A 101 18.62 -12.36 -12.33
N SER A 102 18.22 -12.06 -11.08
CA SER A 102 19.12 -12.18 -9.94
C SER A 102 19.31 -13.64 -9.54
N VAL A 103 20.57 -14.03 -9.31
CA VAL A 103 20.92 -15.37 -8.82
C VAL A 103 20.48 -15.58 -7.37
N GLU A 104 20.43 -14.50 -6.58
CA GLU A 104 20.09 -14.53 -5.16
C GLU A 104 18.86 -13.66 -4.87
N PRO A 105 17.98 -14.07 -3.93
CA PRO A 105 16.85 -13.24 -3.52
C PRO A 105 17.32 -11.92 -2.90
N ILE A 106 16.64 -10.82 -3.25
CA ILE A 106 16.91 -9.51 -2.64
C ILE A 106 16.57 -9.54 -1.15
N ASN A 107 17.43 -8.94 -0.32
CA ASN A 107 17.23 -8.90 1.12
C ASN A 107 16.16 -7.88 1.50
N VAL A 108 15.16 -8.25 2.29
CA VAL A 108 14.13 -7.35 2.81
C VAL A 108 14.38 -7.11 4.30
N VAL A 109 14.57 -5.85 4.68
CA VAL A 109 14.90 -5.45 6.06
C VAL A 109 13.93 -4.39 6.57
N SER A 110 13.76 -4.31 7.89
CA SER A 110 13.06 -3.20 8.53
C SER A 110 13.66 -2.95 9.91
N ALA A 111 13.72 -1.70 10.34
CA ALA A 111 14.29 -1.35 11.64
C ALA A 111 13.41 -1.92 12.78
N VAL A 112 14.00 -2.58 13.78
CA VAL A 112 13.25 -3.02 14.97
C VAL A 112 12.91 -1.81 15.86
N PRO A 113 11.73 -1.78 16.52
CA PRO A 113 10.59 -2.66 16.28
C PRO A 113 9.88 -2.30 14.96
N TYR A 114 9.40 -3.30 14.24
CA TYR A 114 8.69 -3.15 12.96
C TYR A 114 7.31 -3.83 13.00
N TYR A 115 6.49 -3.57 11.98
CA TYR A 115 5.19 -4.22 11.87
C TYR A 115 5.33 -5.74 11.79
N SER A 116 4.77 -6.44 12.76
CA SER A 116 4.96 -7.88 12.98
C SER A 116 4.56 -8.77 11.80
N SER A 117 3.70 -8.29 10.89
CA SER A 117 3.31 -9.04 9.70
C SER A 117 4.36 -9.04 8.60
N TYR A 118 5.34 -8.11 8.56
CA TYR A 118 6.30 -8.05 7.45
C TYR A 118 7.06 -9.37 7.23
N PRO A 119 7.67 -10.02 8.25
CA PRO A 119 8.36 -11.29 8.03
C PRO A 119 7.42 -12.37 7.47
N ALA A 120 6.20 -12.46 8.01
CA ALA A 120 5.22 -13.46 7.61
C ALA A 120 4.76 -13.25 6.16
N VAL A 121 4.44 -12.01 5.78
CA VAL A 121 3.94 -11.68 4.43
C VAL A 121 5.07 -11.78 3.39
N THR A 122 6.30 -11.37 3.72
CA THR A 122 7.47 -11.55 2.85
C THR A 122 7.74 -13.03 2.56
N ASN A 123 7.59 -13.91 3.55
CA ASN A 123 7.88 -15.33 3.37
C ASN A 123 6.67 -16.15 2.86
N PHE A 124 5.48 -15.56 2.79
CA PHE A 124 4.22 -16.26 2.53
C PHE A 124 4.23 -17.07 1.22
N LEU A 125 4.71 -16.46 0.14
CA LEU A 125 4.76 -17.11 -1.19
C LEU A 125 5.98 -18.01 -1.39
N LYS A 126 6.91 -18.08 -0.43
CA LYS A 126 8.22 -18.77 -0.56
C LYS A 126 8.93 -18.44 -1.89
N SER A 127 8.88 -17.17 -2.28
CA SER A 127 9.45 -16.70 -3.54
C SER A 127 10.98 -16.81 -3.53
N GLY A 128 11.57 -17.12 -4.69
CA GLY A 128 13.01 -17.02 -4.92
C GLY A 128 13.49 -15.59 -5.20
N PHE A 129 12.58 -14.61 -5.32
CA PHE A 129 12.93 -13.24 -5.70
C PHE A 129 13.38 -12.36 -4.53
N TYR A 130 12.85 -12.62 -3.33
CA TYR A 130 13.10 -11.83 -2.14
C TYR A 130 13.07 -12.70 -0.89
N ARG A 131 13.82 -12.30 0.15
CA ARG A 131 13.86 -12.98 1.44
C ARG A 131 13.86 -12.00 2.60
N TRP A 132 13.22 -12.38 3.71
CA TRP A 132 13.33 -11.61 4.95
C TRP A 132 14.75 -11.71 5.51
N ALA A 133 15.40 -10.56 5.73
CA ALA A 133 16.77 -10.43 6.19
C ALA A 133 16.90 -9.75 7.57
N GLY A 134 15.77 -9.44 8.22
CA GLY A 134 15.75 -9.02 9.62
C GLY A 134 15.91 -7.52 9.84
N ASP A 135 16.59 -7.18 10.93
CA ASP A 135 16.69 -5.81 11.45
C ASP A 135 17.61 -4.94 10.59
N ALA A 136 17.10 -3.79 10.15
CA ALA A 136 17.86 -2.81 9.39
C ALA A 136 19.07 -2.24 10.15
N TYR A 137 19.02 -2.10 11.49
CA TYR A 137 20.15 -1.56 12.27
C TYR A 137 21.36 -2.50 12.28
N THR A 138 21.14 -3.81 12.21
CA THR A 138 22.20 -4.82 12.25
C THR A 138 22.55 -5.37 10.87
N TYR A 139 21.86 -4.91 9.82
CA TYR A 139 22.10 -5.34 8.45
C TYR A 139 23.45 -4.80 7.95
N LYS A 140 24.42 -5.71 7.80
CA LYS A 140 25.77 -5.41 7.30
C LYS A 140 26.00 -5.82 5.85
N GLY A 141 24.98 -6.35 5.17
CA GLY A 141 25.12 -6.87 3.81
C GLY A 141 25.44 -5.76 2.81
N ASP A 142 26.43 -6.00 1.95
CA ASP A 142 26.66 -5.10 0.81
C ASP A 142 25.67 -5.36 -0.32
N GLN A 143 24.98 -6.51 -0.31
CA GLN A 143 24.04 -6.95 -1.34
C GLN A 143 22.85 -6.00 -1.52
N PRO A 144 22.21 -6.00 -2.71
CA PRO A 144 20.95 -5.28 -2.92
C PRO A 144 19.92 -5.62 -1.85
N TYR A 145 19.18 -4.60 -1.41
CA TYR A 145 18.18 -4.76 -0.37
C TYR A 145 16.97 -3.85 -0.61
N ILE A 146 15.85 -4.24 -0.01
CA ILE A 146 14.64 -3.45 0.13
C ILE A 146 14.49 -3.13 1.63
N GLU A 147 14.52 -1.86 1.98
CA GLU A 147 14.27 -1.40 3.34
C GLU A 147 12.82 -0.93 3.48
N LEU A 148 12.11 -1.49 4.45
CA LEU A 148 10.74 -1.12 4.79
C LEU A 148 10.76 -0.06 5.89
N VAL A 149 10.27 1.12 5.59
CA VAL A 149 10.21 2.28 6.49
C VAL A 149 8.76 2.60 6.80
N THR A 150 8.26 2.14 7.95
CA THR A 150 6.92 2.50 8.43
C THR A 150 7.00 3.80 9.22
N SER A 151 6.24 4.83 8.82
CA SER A 151 6.30 6.15 9.45
C SER A 151 4.92 6.83 9.42
N PRO A 152 4.28 7.11 10.57
CA PRO A 152 4.61 6.65 11.91
C PRO A 152 4.67 5.13 11.99
N ASN A 153 5.59 4.64 12.81
CA ASN A 153 5.91 3.23 12.89
C ASN A 153 4.84 2.43 13.64
N ASN A 154 4.75 1.15 13.29
CA ASN A 154 3.99 0.16 14.05
C ASN A 154 5.01 -0.80 14.66
N PRO A 155 5.07 -0.96 15.99
CA PRO A 155 4.01 -0.64 16.95
C PRO A 155 4.15 0.68 17.72
N ASP A 156 5.31 1.34 17.68
CA ASP A 156 5.66 2.39 18.66
C ASP A 156 5.18 3.82 18.29
N GLY A 157 4.65 4.02 17.09
CA GLY A 157 4.10 5.30 16.64
C GLY A 157 5.14 6.38 16.32
N PHE A 158 6.44 6.08 16.33
CA PHE A 158 7.46 7.08 16.04
C PHE A 158 7.60 7.38 14.55
N ILE A 159 7.88 8.64 14.21
CA ILE A 159 8.31 9.01 12.86
C ILE A 159 9.66 8.33 12.58
N ARG A 160 9.76 7.72 11.40
CA ARG A 160 10.96 7.00 10.95
C ARG A 160 11.47 7.49 9.62
N GLU A 161 12.77 7.31 9.47
CA GLU A 161 13.55 7.50 8.26
C GLU A 161 14.35 6.22 7.97
N THR A 162 15.05 6.20 6.84
CA THR A 162 15.90 5.08 6.46
C THR A 162 17.10 4.93 7.39
N VAL A 163 17.45 3.70 7.72
CA VAL A 163 18.56 3.32 8.60
C VAL A 163 19.77 2.83 7.81
N VAL A 164 19.59 2.02 6.76
CA VAL A 164 20.74 1.39 6.09
C VAL A 164 21.48 2.39 5.22
N ASN A 165 20.74 3.21 4.46
CA ASN A 165 21.25 4.34 3.64
C ASN A 165 22.51 4.03 2.81
N ARG A 166 22.48 2.98 1.97
CA ARG A 166 23.56 2.58 1.05
C ARG A 166 23.10 2.62 -0.40
N SER A 167 24.05 2.73 -1.34
CA SER A 167 23.83 2.93 -2.78
C SER A 167 23.11 1.80 -3.54
N ARG A 168 22.91 0.62 -2.93
CA ARG A 168 22.17 -0.50 -3.54
C ARG A 168 20.80 -0.74 -2.89
N GLY A 169 20.36 0.19 -2.05
CA GLY A 169 19.09 0.14 -1.34
C GLY A 169 17.92 0.64 -2.17
N LYS A 170 16.82 -0.12 -2.11
CA LYS A 170 15.48 0.31 -2.51
C LYS A 170 14.65 0.51 -1.25
N LEU A 171 13.75 1.49 -1.22
CA LEU A 171 13.00 1.83 -0.01
C LEU A 171 11.52 1.62 -0.25
N ILE A 172 10.78 1.01 0.68
CA ILE A 172 9.30 1.05 0.69
C ILE A 172 8.88 1.86 1.90
N HIS A 173 8.27 3.03 1.73
CA HIS A 173 7.66 3.73 2.86
C HIS A 173 6.20 3.30 3.03
N ASP A 174 5.89 2.77 4.21
CA ASP A 174 4.53 2.47 4.63
C ASP A 174 4.02 3.63 5.49
N LEU A 175 3.16 4.45 4.88
CA LEU A 175 2.60 5.66 5.50
C LEU A 175 1.14 5.46 5.94
N ALA A 176 0.74 4.23 6.27
CA ALA A 176 -0.63 3.92 6.71
C ALA A 176 -1.12 4.80 7.88
N TYR A 177 -0.21 5.27 8.73
CA TYR A 177 -0.52 6.11 9.88
C TYR A 177 -0.12 7.58 9.70
N TYR A 178 0.36 8.02 8.54
CA TYR A 178 0.80 9.41 8.33
C TYR A 178 -0.40 10.33 8.02
N TRP A 179 -1.25 10.47 9.02
CA TRP A 179 -2.48 11.25 8.98
C TRP A 179 -2.66 12.05 10.27
N PRO A 180 -3.36 13.21 10.22
CA PRO A 180 -3.50 14.11 11.37
C PRO A 180 -4.06 13.46 12.65
N GLN A 181 -4.87 12.41 12.52
CA GLN A 181 -5.41 11.68 13.68
C GLN A 181 -4.36 10.88 14.46
N TYR A 182 -3.19 10.60 13.88
CA TYR A 182 -2.13 9.80 14.53
C TYR A 182 -0.86 10.62 14.78
N THR A 183 -0.55 11.59 13.90
CA THR A 183 0.68 12.38 13.99
C THR A 183 0.50 13.77 13.39
N PRO A 184 1.23 14.79 13.88
CA PRO A 184 1.38 16.05 13.17
C PRO A 184 1.95 15.83 11.76
N ILE A 185 1.41 16.57 10.78
CA ILE A 185 1.94 16.60 9.41
C ILE A 185 2.98 17.72 9.34
N THR A 186 4.26 17.36 9.49
CA THR A 186 5.36 18.34 9.51
C THR A 186 5.90 18.64 8.11
N THR A 187 5.93 17.63 7.24
CA THR A 187 6.38 17.74 5.85
C THR A 187 5.63 16.74 4.96
N PRO A 188 5.38 17.05 3.68
CA PRO A 188 4.87 16.06 2.75
C PRO A 188 5.93 14.98 2.50
N GLN A 189 5.57 13.72 2.70
CA GLN A 189 6.50 12.60 2.55
C GLN A 189 6.52 12.05 1.12
N ILE A 190 7.69 11.57 0.69
CA ILE A 190 7.86 10.82 -0.56
C ILE A 190 7.97 9.35 -0.21
N MET A 191 7.18 8.53 -0.90
CA MET A 191 6.77 7.26 -0.34
C MET A 191 7.56 6.07 -0.87
N ILE A 192 8.32 6.23 -1.96
CA ILE A 192 9.49 5.42 -2.30
C ILE A 192 10.53 6.33 -2.91
N SER A 193 11.79 6.12 -2.52
CA SER A 193 12.98 6.65 -3.16
C SER A 193 13.96 5.50 -3.39
N CYS A 194 14.55 5.42 -4.58
CA CYS A 194 15.69 4.52 -4.83
C CYS A 194 16.97 5.38 -4.87
N TYR A 195 17.98 5.05 -4.07
CA TYR A 195 19.32 5.63 -4.23
C TYR A 195 20.03 4.93 -5.40
N SER A 196 19.65 5.26 -6.63
CA SER A 196 20.34 4.86 -7.86
C SER A 196 19.97 5.89 -8.93
N PRO A 197 20.83 6.24 -9.91
CA PRO A 197 20.50 7.21 -10.97
C PRO A 197 19.39 6.74 -11.94
N SER A 198 18.63 5.72 -11.54
CA SER A 198 17.48 5.10 -12.20
C SER A 198 16.30 5.20 -11.23
N PRO A 199 15.37 6.15 -11.45
CA PRO A 199 14.24 6.38 -10.55
C PRO A 199 13.15 5.33 -10.81
N LYS A 200 13.03 4.34 -9.93
CA LYS A 200 11.91 3.39 -9.93
C LYS A 200 11.34 3.34 -8.51
N ALA A 201 10.15 3.87 -8.30
CA ALA A 201 9.57 4.07 -6.97
C ALA A 201 8.10 3.66 -6.87
N LEU A 202 7.68 2.97 -5.79
CA LEU A 202 6.44 2.17 -5.69
C LEU A 202 5.63 2.24 -4.37
N VAL A 203 4.46 2.85 -4.42
CA VAL A 203 3.65 3.23 -3.25
C VAL A 203 3.11 2.22 -2.22
N MET A 204 2.96 2.49 -0.92
CA MET A 204 1.78 1.98 -0.18
C MET A 204 1.09 3.02 0.73
N LEU A 205 -0.23 3.12 0.60
CA LEU A 205 -1.19 3.92 1.35
C LEU A 205 -2.32 2.99 1.78
N GLY A 206 -2.14 2.41 2.96
CA GLY A 206 -3.24 1.75 3.64
C GLY A 206 -4.04 2.75 4.45
N HIS A 207 -5.11 3.34 3.89
CA HIS A 207 -6.16 3.85 4.76
C HIS A 207 -7.03 2.67 5.19
N ARG A 208 -6.85 2.18 6.43
CA ARG A 208 -7.68 1.10 7.02
C ARG A 208 -9.19 1.37 6.91
N GLN A 209 -9.61 2.62 6.65
CA GLN A 209 -11.00 3.06 6.66
C GLN A 209 -11.59 3.35 5.26
N ILE A 210 -10.77 3.62 4.22
CA ILE A 210 -11.30 3.66 2.83
C ILE A 210 -11.67 2.23 2.39
N SER A 211 -11.00 1.22 2.95
CA SER A 211 -11.34 -0.19 2.81
C SER A 211 -12.77 -0.54 3.22
N CYS A 212 -13.40 0.18 4.15
CA CYS A 212 -14.76 -0.14 4.58
C CYS A 212 -15.81 0.08 3.47
N TRP A 213 -15.49 0.90 2.47
CA TRP A 213 -16.44 1.27 1.41
C TRP A 213 -16.47 0.28 0.24
N VAL A 214 -15.34 -0.35 -0.09
CA VAL A 214 -15.26 -1.28 -1.24
C VAL A 214 -15.50 -2.74 -0.83
N THR A 215 -15.36 -3.09 0.46
CA THR A 215 -15.46 -4.48 0.92
C THR A 215 -16.91 -4.98 1.05
N GLN A 216 -17.91 -4.08 1.11
CA GLN A 216 -19.32 -4.51 1.14
C GLN A 216 -19.82 -5.01 -0.23
N LEU A 217 -19.09 -4.70 -1.32
CA LEU A 217 -19.42 -5.15 -2.68
C LEU A 217 -18.83 -6.53 -3.02
N ILE A 218 -17.85 -7.01 -2.27
CA ILE A 218 -17.10 -8.26 -2.57
C ILE A 218 -17.40 -9.34 -1.51
N HIS A 219 -18.42 -9.17 -0.68
CA HIS A 219 -18.76 -10.18 0.33
C HIS A 219 -19.49 -11.42 -0.24
N ASP A 220 -20.00 -11.34 -1.48
CA ASP A 220 -20.74 -12.46 -2.10
C ASP A 220 -19.94 -13.29 -3.12
N LEU A 221 -18.67 -12.95 -3.43
CA LEU A 221 -17.96 -13.67 -4.49
C LEU A 221 -16.53 -14.16 -4.23
N MET A 222 -15.71 -13.60 -3.35
CA MET A 222 -14.42 -14.25 -3.03
C MET A 222 -13.90 -13.93 -1.62
N LEU A 223 -13.43 -14.99 -0.97
CA LEU A 223 -12.76 -15.02 0.33
C LEU A 223 -11.56 -14.06 0.38
N PHE A 224 -11.57 -13.18 1.39
CA PHE A 224 -10.46 -12.35 1.90
C PHE A 224 -9.71 -11.45 0.90
N SER A 225 -9.92 -10.13 0.97
CA SER A 225 -8.88 -9.07 1.22
C SER A 225 -9.41 -7.66 0.89
N ARG A 226 -8.87 -6.64 1.56
CA ARG A 226 -9.43 -5.31 1.88
C ARG A 226 -8.70 -4.19 1.12
N PRO A 227 -9.27 -3.27 0.33
CA PRO A 227 -8.48 -2.42 -0.57
C PRO A 227 -7.62 -1.32 0.07
N CYS A 228 -6.47 -1.04 -0.53
CA CYS A 228 -5.53 0.05 -0.22
C CYS A 228 -4.85 0.53 -1.52
N LEU A 229 -4.04 1.57 -1.43
CA LEU A 229 -3.50 2.29 -2.58
C LEU A 229 -1.96 2.27 -2.66
N MET A 230 -1.41 2.31 -3.86
CA MET A 230 0.00 2.44 -4.22
C MET A 230 0.13 3.61 -5.21
N VAL A 231 1.26 4.32 -5.26
CA VAL A 231 1.53 5.52 -6.08
C VAL A 231 2.95 5.36 -6.68
N VAL A 232 3.14 5.41 -8.00
CA VAL A 232 4.39 4.99 -8.68
C VAL A 232 4.95 6.16 -9.50
N GLU A 233 6.24 6.38 -9.67
CA GLU A 233 6.73 7.55 -10.46
C GLU A 233 6.42 7.44 -11.99
N LYS A 234 6.11 8.57 -12.66
CA LYS A 234 5.67 8.61 -14.08
C LYS A 234 6.76 8.38 -15.14
N THR A 235 8.03 8.28 -14.77
CA THR A 235 9.13 8.20 -15.72
C THR A 235 9.46 6.74 -16.05
N SER A 236 8.99 6.31 -17.24
CA SER A 236 9.47 5.16 -18.02
C SER A 236 8.93 3.76 -17.67
N LEU A 237 7.66 3.54 -18.01
CA LEU A 237 7.24 2.24 -18.58
C LEU A 237 7.21 2.37 -20.10
N THR A 238 8.38 2.26 -20.73
CA THR A 238 8.42 1.84 -22.12
C THR A 238 8.16 0.35 -22.12
N MET A 239 6.93 -0.06 -22.47
CA MET A 239 6.75 -1.38 -23.05
C MET A 239 7.58 -1.38 -24.33
N GLU A 240 8.71 -2.08 -24.33
CA GLU A 240 9.24 -2.58 -25.60
C GLU A 240 8.15 -3.40 -26.26
N GLU A 241 7.96 -3.13 -27.55
CA GLU A 241 6.90 -3.65 -28.40
C GLU A 241 6.87 -5.18 -28.34
N ALA A 242 5.93 -5.74 -27.57
CA ALA A 242 5.41 -7.05 -27.89
C ALA A 242 4.54 -6.88 -29.14
N SER A 243 5.18 -6.97 -30.31
CA SER A 243 4.52 -6.98 -31.61
C SER A 243 3.53 -8.14 -31.67
N TRP A 244 2.26 -7.88 -31.38
CA TRP A 244 1.18 -8.68 -31.95
C TRP A 244 0.85 -8.05 -33.29
N THR A 245 1.45 -8.59 -34.34
CA THR A 245 1.01 -8.36 -35.71
C THR A 245 -0.49 -8.63 -35.78
N ARG A 246 -1.29 -7.57 -35.91
CA ARG A 246 -2.65 -7.65 -36.43
C ARG A 246 -2.52 -8.09 -37.88
N ASP A 247 -2.65 -9.39 -38.12
CA ASP A 247 -3.00 -9.83 -39.45
C ASP A 247 -4.49 -9.53 -39.62
N GLY A 248 -4.75 -8.47 -40.37
CA GLY A 248 -6.08 -8.08 -40.78
C GLY A 248 -6.46 -8.90 -42.01
N SER A 249 -7.51 -9.70 -41.89
CA SER A 249 -8.36 -10.03 -43.01
C SER A 249 -9.81 -10.01 -42.54
N VAL A 250 -10.51 -9.06 -43.16
CA VAL A 250 -11.96 -8.78 -43.25
C VAL A 250 -12.87 -9.98 -42.98
#